data_AF-A0A961HXG5-F1
#
_entry.id   AF-A0A961HXG5-F1
#
_cell.length_a   1.000
_cell.length_b   1.000
_cell.length_c   1.000
_cell.angle_alpha   90.00
_cell.angle_beta   90.00
_cell.angle_gamma   90.00
#
_symmetry.space_group_name_H-M   'P 1'
#
loop_
_entity.id
_entity.type
_entity.pdbx_description
1 polymer ?
#
loop_
_entity_poly.entity_id
_entity_poly.type
_entity_poly.pdbx_seq_one_letter_code
_entity_poly.pdbx_strand_id
1 'polypeptide(L)'
;MNWTAVAAIYRYEMARFFRTLLQSFLSPVLSTSLYFVVFGAAIGSRIEEVEGVSYGAFIVPGLIMLSVITQSISNASFGIYFPKFIGTVYELLSAPVNFLEIVMGYVGAAATKALFIGVVILVTASLFVDLRIAHPL
;
A
#
# COMPACT_ATOMS: atom_id res chain seq x y z
N MET A 1 25.83 8.79 8.19
CA MET A 1 24.64 8.08 7.70
C MET A 1 25.10 6.80 7.02
N ASN A 2 24.85 5.65 7.62
CA ASN A 2 25.21 4.34 7.10
C ASN A 2 24.13 3.83 6.13
N TRP A 3 24.30 4.15 4.85
CA TRP A 3 23.39 3.71 3.79
C TRP A 3 23.31 2.19 3.64
N THR A 4 24.36 1.46 4.05
CA THR A 4 24.34 -0.01 3.98
C THR A 4 23.39 -0.61 5.01
N ALA A 5 23.31 -0.02 6.21
CA ALA A 5 22.36 -0.44 7.23
C ALA A 5 20.91 -0.19 6.78
N VAL A 6 20.63 1.00 6.22
CA VAL A 6 19.32 1.33 5.64
C VAL A 6 18.95 0.34 4.53
N ALA A 7 19.87 0.07 3.60
CA ALA A 7 19.65 -0.86 2.50
C ALA A 7 19.44 -2.30 2.98
N ALA A 8 20.13 -2.73 4.04
CA ALA A 8 19.96 -4.06 4.62
C ALA A 8 18.56 -4.25 5.21
N ILE A 9 18.10 -3.29 6.04
CA ILE A 9 16.75 -3.30 6.62
C ILE A 9 15.70 -3.28 5.51
N TYR A 10 15.87 -2.38 4.53
CA TYR A 10 14.96 -2.26 3.40
C TYR A 10 14.85 -3.58 2.60
N ARG A 11 15.99 -4.18 2.24
CA ARG A 11 16.02 -5.44 1.48
C ARG A 11 15.42 -6.60 2.27
N TYR A 12 15.66 -6.67 3.57
CA TYR A 12 15.06 -7.67 4.45
C TYR A 12 13.53 -7.55 4.47
N GLU A 13 13.01 -6.33 4.65
CA GLU A 13 11.58 -6.06 4.66
C GLU A 13 10.90 -6.33 3.30
N MET A 14 11.58 -6.00 2.19
CA MET A 14 11.08 -6.31 0.84
C MET A 14 11.11 -7.81 0.57
N ALA A 15 12.17 -8.52 0.95
CA ALA A 15 12.26 -9.98 0.82
C ALA A 15 11.14 -10.68 1.62
N ARG A 16 10.81 -10.18 2.82
CA ARG A 16 9.66 -10.67 3.60
C ARG A 16 8.35 -10.46 2.85
N PHE A 17 8.13 -9.26 2.31
CA PHE A 17 6.93 -8.93 1.55
C PHE A 17 6.73 -9.84 0.33
N PHE A 18 7.79 -10.10 -0.44
CA PHE A 18 7.71 -10.98 -1.61
C PHE A 18 7.42 -12.45 -1.25
N ARG A 19 7.75 -12.90 -0.04
CA ARG A 19 7.39 -14.24 0.45
C ARG A 19 5.92 -14.36 0.88
N THR A 20 5.25 -13.24 1.15
CA THR A 20 3.86 -13.21 1.63
C THR A 20 2.90 -12.54 0.65
N LEU A 21 3.23 -12.49 -0.65
CA LEU A 21 2.42 -11.82 -1.68
C LEU A 21 0.94 -12.27 -1.68
N LEU A 22 0.69 -13.56 -1.54
CA LEU A 22 -0.67 -14.10 -1.51
C LEU A 22 -1.52 -13.52 -0.38
N GLN A 23 -0.94 -13.14 0.75
CA GLN A 23 -1.70 -12.56 1.86
C GLN A 23 -1.63 -11.03 1.85
N SER A 24 -0.43 -10.48 1.66
CA SER A 24 -0.15 -9.05 1.78
C SER A 24 -0.59 -8.24 0.57
N PHE A 25 -0.79 -8.88 -0.59
CA PHE A 25 -1.16 -8.22 -1.83
C PHE A 25 -2.53 -8.64 -2.35
N LEU A 26 -2.86 -9.94 -2.35
CA LEU A 26 -4.13 -10.41 -2.91
C LEU A 26 -5.34 -9.92 -2.11
N SER A 27 -5.26 -9.94 -0.78
CA SER A 27 -6.37 -9.53 0.09
C SER A 27 -6.78 -8.05 -0.13
N PRO A 28 -5.84 -7.08 -0.10
CA PRO A 28 -6.17 -5.69 -0.43
C PRO A 28 -6.75 -5.52 -1.82
N VAL A 29 -6.14 -6.13 -2.85
CA VAL A 29 -6.61 -6.00 -4.24
C VAL A 29 -8.02 -6.58 -4.41
N LEU A 30 -8.31 -7.74 -3.84
CA LEU A 30 -9.64 -8.34 -3.86
C LEU A 30 -10.66 -7.45 -3.14
N SER A 31 -10.34 -6.97 -1.93
CA SER A 31 -11.25 -6.10 -1.18
C SER A 31 -11.57 -4.82 -1.95
N THR A 32 -10.57 -4.18 -2.54
CA THR A 32 -10.78 -2.96 -3.33
C THR A 32 -11.56 -3.25 -4.62
N SER A 33 -11.32 -4.39 -5.26
CA SER A 33 -12.09 -4.84 -6.42
C SER A 33 -13.55 -5.09 -6.07
N LEU A 34 -13.83 -5.70 -4.93
CA LEU A 34 -15.20 -5.89 -4.43
C LEU A 34 -15.87 -4.54 -4.14
N TYR A 35 -15.13 -3.56 -3.61
CA TYR A 35 -15.66 -2.20 -3.47
C TYR A 35 -16.00 -1.58 -4.82
N PHE A 36 -15.19 -1.78 -5.87
CA PHE A 36 -15.55 -1.32 -7.22
C PHE A 36 -16.80 -2.02 -7.76
N VAL A 37 -16.94 -3.33 -7.56
CA VAL A 37 -18.14 -4.05 -8.02
C VAL A 37 -19.38 -3.57 -7.27
N VAL A 38 -19.31 -3.47 -5.94
CA VAL A 38 -20.46 -3.08 -5.10
C VAL A 38 -20.82 -1.62 -5.32
N PHE A 39 -19.87 -0.70 -5.19
CA PHE A 39 -20.17 0.73 -5.33
C PHE A 39 -20.34 1.12 -6.81
N GLY A 40 -19.45 0.67 -7.69
CA GLY A 40 -19.51 0.99 -9.12
C GLY A 40 -20.75 0.43 -9.83
N ALA A 41 -21.06 -0.86 -9.66
CA ALA A 41 -22.20 -1.46 -10.37
C ALA A 41 -23.53 -1.29 -9.61
N ALA A 42 -23.57 -1.49 -8.29
CA ALA A 42 -24.84 -1.46 -7.56
C ALA A 42 -25.33 -0.03 -7.28
N ILE A 43 -24.42 0.90 -6.95
CA ILE A 43 -24.79 2.32 -6.69
C ILE A 43 -24.72 3.15 -7.98
N GLY A 44 -23.82 2.85 -8.91
CA GLY A 44 -23.74 3.54 -10.21
C GLY A 44 -25.03 3.43 -11.04
N SER A 45 -25.83 2.37 -10.86
CA SER A 45 -27.17 2.26 -11.47
C SER A 45 -28.23 3.22 -10.90
N ARG A 46 -27.94 3.85 -9.75
CA ARG A 46 -28.82 4.82 -9.08
C ARG A 46 -28.30 6.25 -9.15
N ILE A 47 -26.98 6.42 -9.27
CA ILE A 47 -26.29 7.70 -9.40
C ILE A 47 -25.36 7.56 -10.61
N GLU A 48 -25.84 7.98 -11.78
CA GLU A 48 -25.07 7.85 -13.02
C GLU A 48 -23.90 8.85 -13.06
N GLU A 49 -24.15 10.11 -12.68
CA GLU A 49 -23.15 11.18 -12.69
C GLU A 49 -23.16 11.99 -11.39
N VAL A 50 -21.97 12.43 -10.99
CA VAL A 50 -21.72 13.38 -9.92
C VAL A 50 -20.94 14.55 -10.53
N GLU A 51 -21.54 15.74 -10.56
CA GLU A 51 -20.91 16.95 -11.12
C GLU A 51 -20.39 16.78 -12.56
N GLY A 52 -21.05 15.96 -13.39
CA GLY A 52 -20.66 15.68 -14.78
C GLY A 52 -19.54 14.65 -14.94
N VAL A 53 -19.14 13.98 -13.85
CA VAL A 53 -18.19 12.85 -13.85
C VAL A 53 -18.96 11.56 -13.52
N SER A 54 -18.65 10.46 -14.21
CA SER A 54 -19.26 9.17 -13.90
C SER A 54 -18.96 8.77 -12.46
N TYR A 55 -19.96 8.25 -11.74
CA TYR A 55 -19.80 7.86 -10.34
C TYR A 55 -18.62 6.90 -10.13
N GLY A 56 -18.43 5.96 -11.07
CA GLY A 56 -17.29 5.06 -11.08
C GLY A 56 -15.93 5.79 -11.10
N ALA A 57 -15.77 6.80 -11.96
CA ALA A 57 -14.54 7.57 -12.04
C ALA A 57 -14.31 8.44 -10.78
N PHE A 58 -15.40 8.90 -10.15
CA PHE A 58 -15.35 9.68 -8.91
C PHE A 58 -14.86 8.86 -7.71
N ILE A 59 -15.32 7.61 -7.55
CA ILE A 59 -14.96 6.79 -6.38
C ILE A 59 -13.55 6.16 -6.48
N VAL A 60 -13.00 6.01 -7.69
CA VAL A 60 -11.72 5.32 -7.92
C VAL A 60 -10.56 5.92 -7.14
N PRO A 61 -10.27 7.24 -7.24
CA PRO A 61 -9.21 7.86 -6.47
C PRO A 61 -9.40 7.69 -4.96
N GLY A 62 -10.64 7.82 -4.47
CA GLY A 62 -10.97 7.67 -3.05
C GLY A 62 -10.67 6.26 -2.51
N LEU A 63 -11.06 5.22 -3.26
CA LEU A 63 -10.82 3.83 -2.89
C LEU A 63 -9.33 3.45 -2.98
N ILE A 64 -8.61 3.97 -3.96
CA ILE A 64 -7.15 3.81 -4.05
C ILE A 64 -6.48 4.45 -2.84
N MET A 65 -6.83 5.69 -2.50
CA MET A 65 -6.27 6.41 -1.36
C MET A 65 -6.56 5.72 -0.04
N LEU A 66 -7.79 5.22 0.15
CA LEU A 66 -8.15 4.42 1.32
C LEU A 66 -7.20 3.23 1.47
N SER A 67 -7.01 2.45 0.39
CA SER A 67 -6.13 1.28 0.42
C SER A 67 -4.67 1.67 0.69
N VAL A 68 -4.14 2.70 0.03
CA VAL A 68 -2.75 3.16 0.24
C VAL A 68 -2.53 3.63 1.68
N ILE A 69 -3.46 4.37 2.28
CA ILE A 69 -3.37 4.83 3.67
C ILE A 69 -3.41 3.64 4.63
N THR A 70 -4.38 2.74 4.47
CA THR A 70 -4.49 1.57 5.34
C THR A 70 -3.26 0.66 5.22
N GLN A 71 -2.77 0.42 4.01
CA GLN A 71 -1.61 -0.44 3.79
C GLN A 71 -0.30 0.20 4.25
N SER A 72 -0.10 1.50 4.05
CA SER A 72 1.12 2.18 4.52
C SER A 72 1.22 2.15 6.05
N ILE A 73 0.13 2.46 6.75
CA ILE A 73 0.08 2.44 8.22
C ILE A 73 0.26 1.02 8.75
N SER A 74 -0.45 0.05 8.18
CA SER A 74 -0.39 -1.35 8.62
C SER A 74 1.01 -1.94 8.41
N ASN A 75 1.60 -1.77 7.22
CA ASN A 75 2.93 -2.31 6.91
C ASN A 75 4.04 -1.62 7.71
N ALA A 76 3.96 -0.30 7.93
CA ALA A 76 4.94 0.42 8.75
C ALA A 76 4.86 -0.01 10.22
N SER A 77 3.66 -0.09 10.76
CA SER A 77 3.43 -0.48 12.16
C SER A 77 3.86 -1.92 12.40
N PHE A 78 3.51 -2.83 11.50
CA PHE A 78 3.84 -4.26 11.64
C PHE A 78 5.35 -4.50 11.57
N GLY A 79 6.07 -3.81 10.67
CA GLY A 79 7.52 -3.94 10.53
C GLY A 79 8.29 -3.58 11.81
N ILE A 80 7.77 -2.64 12.62
CA ILE A 80 8.43 -2.20 13.86
C ILE A 80 7.88 -2.95 15.09
N TYR A 81 6.56 -3.13 15.16
CA TYR A 81 5.90 -3.70 16.32
C TYR A 81 6.20 -5.20 16.48
N PHE A 82 6.20 -5.96 15.38
CA PHE A 82 6.32 -7.41 15.46
C PHE A 82 7.70 -7.87 15.95
N PRO A 83 8.84 -7.32 15.47
CA PRO A 83 10.15 -7.60 16.07
C PRO A 83 10.25 -7.19 17.55
N LYS A 84 9.57 -6.10 17.94
CA LYS A 84 9.50 -5.69 19.35
C LYS A 84 8.72 -6.69 20.20
N PHE A 85 7.61 -7.19 19.67
CA PHE A 85 6.76 -8.17 20.35
C PHE A 85 7.45 -9.52 20.55
N ILE A 86 8.20 -10.00 19.54
CA ILE A 86 8.94 -11.27 19.61
C ILE A 86 10.29 -11.13 20.35
N GLY A 87 10.82 -9.90 20.46
CA GLY A 87 12.10 -9.62 21.10
C GLY A 87 13.29 -9.61 20.13
N THR A 88 13.10 -9.89 18.84
CA THR A 88 14.16 -9.78 17.82
C THR A 88 14.60 -8.34 17.56
N VAL A 89 13.87 -7.34 18.06
CA VAL A 89 14.30 -5.93 18.00
C VAL A 89 15.64 -5.69 18.69
N TYR A 90 16.02 -6.51 19.69
CA TYR A 90 17.31 -6.36 20.37
C TYR A 90 18.49 -6.70 19.47
N GLU A 91 18.33 -7.58 18.47
CA GLU A 91 19.37 -7.84 17.47
C GLU A 91 19.68 -6.58 16.66
N LEU A 92 18.63 -5.86 16.25
CA LEU A 92 18.76 -4.60 15.52
C LEU A 92 19.39 -3.50 16.40
N LEU A 93 19.00 -3.43 17.69
CA LEU A 93 19.53 -2.46 18.64
C LEU A 93 20.96 -2.78 19.11
N SER A 94 21.41 -4.02 18.97
CA SER A 94 22.79 -4.43 19.26
C SER A 94 23.78 -4.03 18.17
N ALA A 95 23.29 -3.82 16.95
CA ALA A 95 24.10 -3.34 15.84
C ALA A 95 24.38 -1.83 15.98
N PRO A 96 25.56 -1.34 15.54
CA PRO A 96 25.89 0.08 15.60
C PRO A 96 25.16 0.87 14.49
N VAL A 97 23.83 1.00 14.62
CA VAL A 97 22.93 1.64 13.65
C VAL A 97 22.19 2.79 14.32
N ASN A 98 22.14 3.94 13.67
CA ASN A 98 21.43 5.11 14.20
C ASN A 98 19.91 4.91 14.10
N PHE A 99 19.14 5.46 15.05
CA PHE A 99 17.67 5.44 15.03
C PHE A 99 17.09 5.98 13.71
N LEU A 100 17.66 7.06 13.17
CA LEU A 100 17.22 7.64 11.89
C LEU A 100 17.37 6.65 10.72
N GLU A 101 18.43 5.83 10.73
CA GLU A 101 18.70 4.84 9.68
C GLU A 101 17.69 3.69 9.77
N ILE A 102 17.35 3.27 10.99
CA ILE A 102 16.31 2.27 11.25
C ILE A 102 14.95 2.74 10.73
N VAL A 103 14.56 3.96 11.10
CA VAL A 103 13.28 4.55 10.67
C VAL A 103 13.24 4.70 9.16
N MET A 104 14.29 5.21 8.52
CA MET A 104 14.33 5.33 7.06
C MET A 104 14.21 3.97 6.36
N GLY A 105 14.85 2.91 6.88
CA GLY A 105 14.74 1.56 6.32
C GLY A 105 13.31 1.01 6.37
N TYR A 106 12.66 1.08 7.54
CA TYR A 106 11.28 0.58 7.71
C TYR A 106 10.25 1.42 6.95
N VAL A 107 10.33 2.75 7.06
CA VAL A 107 9.40 3.67 6.37
C VAL A 107 9.57 3.56 4.86
N GLY A 108 10.80 3.51 4.35
CA GLY A 108 11.07 3.34 2.92
C GLY A 108 10.50 2.03 2.38
N ALA A 109 10.65 0.94 3.14
CA ALA A 109 10.06 -0.35 2.76
C ALA A 109 8.53 -0.32 2.80
N ALA A 110 7.92 0.24 3.84
CA ALA A 110 6.47 0.35 3.95
C ALA A 110 5.85 1.22 2.84
N ALA A 111 6.49 2.36 2.53
CA ALA A 111 6.08 3.25 1.46
C ALA A 111 6.14 2.57 0.09
N THR A 112 7.22 1.82 -0.19
CA THR A 112 7.36 1.08 -1.46
C THR A 112 6.25 0.04 -1.62
N LYS A 113 5.96 -0.74 -0.56
CA LYS A 113 4.88 -1.76 -0.57
C LYS A 113 3.50 -1.13 -0.81
N ALA A 114 3.20 -0.03 -0.10
CA ALA A 114 1.92 0.66 -0.24
C ALA A 114 1.75 1.26 -1.63
N LEU A 115 2.81 1.85 -2.20
CA LEU A 115 2.80 2.38 -3.56
C LEU A 115 2.62 1.27 -4.60
N PHE A 116 3.30 0.13 -4.43
CA PHE A 116 3.11 -1.05 -5.29
C PHE A 116 1.66 -1.52 -5.28
N ILE A 117 1.03 -1.64 -4.11
CA ILE A 117 -0.39 -2.01 -3.99
C ILE A 117 -1.28 -0.95 -4.66
N GLY A 118 -1.03 0.34 -4.42
CA GLY A 118 -1.79 1.43 -5.04
C GLY A 118 -1.74 1.42 -6.57
N VAL A 119 -0.56 1.19 -7.15
CA VAL A 119 -0.38 1.07 -8.60
C VAL A 119 -1.16 -0.13 -9.15
N VAL A 120 -1.11 -1.28 -8.48
CA VAL A 120 -1.90 -2.43 -8.93
C VAL A 120 -3.39 -2.14 -8.84
N ILE A 121 -3.86 -1.52 -7.76
CA ILE A 121 -5.28 -1.17 -7.63
C ILE A 121 -5.70 -0.22 -8.76
N LEU A 122 -4.87 0.78 -9.09
CA LEU A 122 -5.11 1.68 -10.23
C LEU A 122 -5.22 0.90 -11.55
N VAL A 123 -4.31 -0.03 -11.81
CA VAL A 123 -4.38 -0.90 -13.00
C VAL A 123 -5.66 -1.73 -12.98
N THR A 124 -6.04 -2.34 -11.86
CA THR A 124 -7.29 -3.11 -11.78
C THR A 124 -8.53 -2.24 -11.95
N ALA A 125 -8.53 -1.01 -11.43
CA ALA A 125 -9.63 -0.07 -11.56
C ALA A 125 -9.89 0.31 -13.02
N SER A 126 -8.84 0.39 -13.85
CA SER A 126 -8.97 0.67 -15.29
C SER A 126 -9.74 -0.42 -16.07
N LEU A 127 -9.90 -1.62 -15.49
CA LEU A 127 -10.73 -2.69 -16.06
C LEU A 127 -12.22 -2.54 -15.71
N PHE A 128 -12.54 -1.84 -14.61
CA PHE A 128 -13.91 -1.65 -14.15
C PHE A 128 -14.53 -0.33 -14.64
N VAL A 129 -13.70 0.69 -14.88
CA VAL A 129 -14.13 2.03 -15.28
C VAL A 129 -13.19 2.58 -16.34
N ASP A 130 -13.75 3.24 -17.37
CA ASP A 130 -12.98 4.04 -18.32
C ASP A 130 -12.34 5.24 -17.60
N LEU A 131 -11.11 5.04 -17.13
CA LEU A 131 -10.33 6.06 -16.43
C LEU A 131 -9.54 6.89 -17.43
N ARG A 132 -9.82 8.19 -17.50
CA ARG A 132 -8.96 9.17 -18.18
C ARG A 132 -8.04 9.84 -17.16
N ILE A 133 -6.74 9.56 -17.27
CA ILE A 133 -5.71 10.29 -16.51
C ILE A 133 -5.48 11.63 -17.22
N ALA A 134 -5.99 12.71 -16.63
CA ALA A 134 -5.90 14.05 -17.23
C ALA A 134 -4.45 14.59 -17.28
N HIS A 135 -3.65 14.30 -16.25
CA HIS A 135 -2.27 14.79 -16.11
C HIS A 135 -1.34 13.66 -15.66
N PRO A 136 -0.70 12.95 -16.61
CA PRO A 136 0.16 11.81 -16.31
C PRO A 136 1.60 12.17 -15.87
N LEU A 137 1.99 13.45 -15.92
CA LEU A 137 3.32 13.98 -15.58
C LEU A 137 3.21 15.28 -14.77
#